data_AF-A0A833U757-F1
#
_entry.id   AF-A0A833U757-F1
#
_cell.length_a   1.000
_cell.length_b   1.000
_cell.length_c   1.000
_cell.angle_alpha   90.00
_cell.angle_beta   90.00
_cell.angle_gamma   90.00
#
_symmetry.space_group_name_H-M   'P 1'
#
loop_
_entity.id
_entity.type
_entity.pdbx_description
1 polymer ?
#
loop_
_entity_poly.entity_id
_entity_poly.type
_entity_poly.pdbx_seq_one_letter_code
_entity_poly.pdbx_strand_id
1 'polypeptide(L)'
;GQPPFHRRRTLTLSLSFRWTPETVHSTHTKFSLPGSHQFEEEEKNDAAQPMIMAFSSRLLSKSKQIQFCGSQITLQQTHAIPVRFFAKQADPPALKGDNMLKGIFFEVKNKFETALGVLRKEKITIDPEDPAAVAQYAKVMKTIREKADLFSESQRIQYTIQTRTQDIPDARTYLLTLKEIRIKRGLTDELGAEAMMFDALEKVEKELKKPLMRNDKKGMALLMAEFDKINKKLGIRREDLPKYEEQLELKISKAQLEELKKDALEAMETQKKREEFKDEETVDVKSLDIRNFI
;
A
#
# COMPACT_ATOMS: atom_id res chain seq x y z
N GLY A 1 -30.71 -1.37 26.73
CA GLY A 1 -30.54 -0.49 25.56
C GLY A 1 -29.14 0.06 25.57
N GLN A 2 -28.27 -0.45 24.71
CA GLN A 2 -26.91 0.05 24.49
C GLN A 2 -26.94 1.16 23.43
N PRO A 3 -26.12 2.22 23.53
CA PRO A 3 -25.83 3.08 22.40
C PRO A 3 -24.60 2.56 21.62
N PRO A 4 -24.54 2.75 20.29
CA PRO A 4 -23.41 2.31 19.49
C PRO A 4 -22.27 3.35 19.50
N PHE A 5 -21.07 2.90 19.86
CA PHE A 5 -19.82 3.63 19.70
C PHE A 5 -19.38 3.59 18.22
N HIS A 6 -19.61 4.68 17.48
CA HIS A 6 -18.90 4.92 16.22
C HIS A 6 -17.80 5.96 16.45
N ARG A 7 -16.55 5.48 16.61
CA ARG A 7 -15.35 6.33 16.52
C ARG A 7 -15.18 6.78 15.06
N ARG A 8 -15.64 8.00 14.74
CA ARG A 8 -15.21 8.72 13.55
C ARG A 8 -13.83 9.31 13.83
N ARG A 9 -12.80 8.84 13.13
CA ARG A 9 -11.48 9.48 13.09
C ARG A 9 -11.60 10.71 12.19
N THR A 10 -11.54 11.90 12.77
CA THR A 10 -11.40 13.17 12.04
C THR A 10 -9.94 13.34 11.65
N LEU A 11 -9.67 13.38 10.35
CA LEU A 11 -8.35 13.67 9.78
C LEU A 11 -8.49 14.92 8.92
N THR A 12 -8.01 16.05 9.45
CA THR A 12 -7.79 17.27 8.68
C THR A 12 -6.50 17.11 7.88
N LEU A 13 -6.65 16.92 6.57
CA LEU A 13 -5.57 16.95 5.59
C LEU A 13 -5.73 18.22 4.76
N SER A 14 -4.84 19.19 4.98
CA SER A 14 -4.74 20.38 4.13
C SER A 14 -4.14 19.99 2.78
N LEU A 15 -4.98 19.88 1.74
CA LEU A 15 -4.53 19.70 0.37
C LEU A 15 -3.91 21.01 -0.16
N SER A 16 -2.58 21.06 -0.23
CA SER A 16 -1.88 22.06 -1.04
C SER A 16 -1.72 21.55 -2.47
N PHE A 17 -2.38 22.22 -3.41
CA PHE A 17 -2.39 21.88 -4.83
C PHE A 17 -1.05 22.18 -5.52
N ARG A 18 -0.43 21.14 -6.11
CA ARG A 18 0.60 21.30 -7.14
C ARG A 18 -0.04 21.26 -8.51
N TRP A 19 -0.06 22.40 -9.19
CA TRP A 19 -0.32 22.49 -10.62
C TRP A 19 0.98 22.87 -11.31
N THR A 20 1.59 21.92 -12.01
CA THR A 20 2.75 22.18 -12.89
C THR A 20 2.37 21.79 -14.32
N PRO A 21 2.65 22.64 -15.32
CA PRO A 21 2.48 22.28 -16.73
C PRO A 21 3.49 21.19 -17.12
N GLU A 22 3.01 20.23 -17.91
CA GLU A 22 3.76 19.07 -18.40
C GLU A 22 5.07 19.47 -19.10
N THR A 23 6.15 18.77 -18.75
CA THR A 23 7.29 18.55 -19.64
C THR A 23 7.65 17.07 -19.56
N VAL A 24 7.24 16.34 -20.60
CA VAL A 24 7.56 14.94 -20.84
C VAL A 24 9.03 14.86 -21.25
N HIS A 25 9.91 14.31 -20.41
CA HIS A 25 11.20 13.78 -20.83
C HIS A 25 11.35 12.37 -20.25
N SER A 26 10.94 11.38 -21.05
CA SER A 26 11.27 9.97 -20.86
C SER A 26 12.76 9.78 -21.15
N THR A 27 13.54 9.40 -20.14
CA THR A 27 14.88 8.87 -20.35
C THR A 27 14.90 7.41 -19.92
N HIS A 28 14.77 6.55 -20.93
CA HIS A 28 15.12 5.14 -20.83
C HIS A 28 16.58 5.02 -20.44
N THR A 29 16.86 4.48 -19.25
CA THR A 29 18.22 4.08 -18.87
C THR A 29 18.27 2.55 -18.81
N LYS A 30 18.95 1.96 -19.81
CA LYS A 30 19.36 0.55 -19.85
C LYS A 30 20.36 0.30 -18.73
N PHE A 31 20.22 -0.79 -17.98
CA PHE A 31 21.32 -1.35 -17.20
C PHE A 31 21.42 -2.86 -17.40
N SER A 32 22.63 -3.27 -17.80
CA SER A 32 23.07 -4.64 -18.07
C SER A 32 23.54 -5.31 -16.78
N LEU A 33 23.33 -6.63 -16.68
CA LEU A 33 24.00 -7.52 -15.73
C LEU A 33 25.44 -7.80 -16.19
N PRO A 34 26.37 -7.98 -15.24
CA PRO A 34 26.94 -9.31 -14.98
C PRO A 34 27.11 -9.52 -13.46
N GLY A 35 27.40 -10.68 -12.89
CA GLY A 35 27.79 -11.99 -13.36
C GLY A 35 27.98 -12.83 -12.08
N SER A 36 27.65 -14.11 -12.17
CA SER A 36 27.78 -15.13 -11.14
C SER A 36 29.22 -15.36 -10.70
N HIS A 37 29.46 -15.48 -9.40
CA HIS A 37 30.56 -16.28 -8.87
C HIS A 37 30.10 -17.09 -7.65
N GLN A 38 30.38 -18.38 -7.74
CA GLN A 38 30.17 -19.45 -6.77
C GLN A 38 31.03 -19.24 -5.53
N PHE A 39 30.56 -19.68 -4.36
CA PHE A 39 31.44 -20.20 -3.31
C PHE A 39 30.75 -21.37 -2.61
N GLU A 40 31.59 -22.36 -2.34
CA GLU A 40 31.33 -23.75 -2.01
C GLU A 40 30.97 -23.97 -0.54
N GLU A 41 30.37 -25.14 -0.32
CA GLU A 41 30.06 -25.78 0.95
C GLU A 41 31.31 -26.02 1.81
N GLU A 42 31.17 -25.90 3.13
CA GLU A 42 31.88 -26.80 4.05
C GLU A 42 30.98 -27.13 5.25
N GLU A 43 30.54 -28.38 5.27
CA GLU A 43 29.78 -29.04 6.31
C GLU A 43 30.77 -29.58 7.36
N LYS A 44 30.51 -29.33 8.65
CA LYS A 44 31.06 -30.17 9.72
C LYS A 44 30.03 -30.38 10.82
N ASN A 45 29.54 -31.62 10.83
CA ASN A 45 28.68 -32.20 11.84
C ASN A 45 29.43 -32.32 13.18
N ASP A 46 28.76 -31.98 14.27
CA ASP A 46 28.83 -32.79 15.49
C ASP A 46 27.49 -32.73 16.24
N ALA A 47 27.05 -33.91 16.65
CA ALA A 47 25.71 -34.26 17.02
C ALA A 47 25.40 -33.98 18.50
N ALA A 48 24.26 -33.35 18.77
CA ALA A 48 23.51 -33.48 20.03
C ALA A 48 22.04 -33.07 19.80
N GLN A 49 21.22 -34.03 19.36
CA GLN A 49 19.76 -34.02 19.46
C GLN A 49 19.37 -35.05 20.55
N PRO A 50 18.22 -34.95 21.25
CA PRO A 50 16.90 -34.83 20.61
C PRO A 50 15.77 -34.09 21.37
N MET A 51 14.66 -33.90 20.62
CA MET A 51 13.32 -33.40 21.00
C MET A 51 13.27 -31.89 21.30
N ILE A 52 12.52 -31.05 20.58
CA ILE A 52 11.12 -31.14 20.18
C ILE A 52 10.92 -30.42 18.82
N MET A 53 10.64 -31.18 17.77
CA MET A 53 10.08 -30.69 16.50
C MET A 53 8.68 -31.28 16.38
N ALA A 54 7.65 -30.46 16.50
CA ALA A 54 6.29 -30.87 16.19
C ALA A 54 5.54 -29.70 15.54
N PHE A 55 4.82 -30.03 14.47
CA PHE A 55 3.82 -29.23 13.75
C PHE A 55 4.28 -28.42 12.53
N SER A 56 4.69 -29.14 11.49
CA SER A 56 4.53 -28.70 10.10
C SER A 56 3.85 -29.79 9.27
N SER A 57 2.52 -29.89 9.38
CA SER A 57 1.72 -30.72 8.47
C SER A 57 0.25 -30.32 8.55
N ARG A 58 -0.21 -29.52 7.58
CA ARG A 58 -1.59 -29.47 7.06
C ARG A 58 -1.58 -28.84 5.68
N LEU A 59 -1.00 -29.58 4.73
CA LEU A 59 -1.19 -29.35 3.31
C LEU A 59 -2.57 -29.88 2.89
N LEU A 60 -3.36 -29.00 2.29
CA LEU A 60 -4.16 -29.25 1.09
C LEU A 60 -5.06 -30.50 1.07
N SER A 61 -6.24 -30.39 1.70
CA SER A 61 -7.39 -31.26 1.40
C SER A 61 -8.11 -30.78 0.12
N LYS A 62 -7.64 -31.22 -1.05
CA LYS A 62 -8.45 -31.19 -2.29
C LYS A 62 -9.33 -32.44 -2.33
N SER A 63 -10.67 -32.28 -2.38
CA SER A 63 -11.59 -33.09 -3.22
C SER A 63 -13.07 -33.01 -2.78
N LYS A 64 -13.78 -31.90 -3.03
CA LYS A 64 -15.26 -31.89 -3.14
C LYS A 64 -15.76 -30.71 -3.99
N GLN A 65 -15.45 -30.69 -5.29
CA GLN A 65 -16.19 -29.84 -6.24
C GLN A 65 -16.00 -30.26 -7.71
N ILE A 66 -16.18 -31.55 -8.00
CA ILE A 66 -16.48 -32.02 -9.36
C ILE A 66 -17.75 -32.85 -9.25
N GLN A 67 -18.88 -32.15 -9.14
CA GLN A 67 -20.20 -32.77 -9.05
C GLN A 67 -21.27 -31.84 -9.64
N PHE A 68 -21.03 -31.31 -10.84
CA PHE A 68 -22.06 -30.79 -11.73
C PHE A 68 -21.58 -31.00 -13.19
N CYS A 69 -22.50 -31.45 -14.05
CA CYS A 69 -22.33 -31.97 -15.42
C CYS A 69 -21.86 -33.43 -15.55
N GLY A 70 -22.71 -34.35 -15.07
CA GLY A 70 -22.70 -35.74 -15.53
C GLY A 70 -23.60 -35.90 -16.76
N SER A 71 -23.00 -36.12 -17.94
CA SER A 71 -23.67 -36.73 -19.09
C SER A 71 -23.23 -38.19 -19.14
N GLN A 72 -24.17 -39.10 -18.90
CA GLN A 72 -23.96 -40.54 -19.10
C GLN A 72 -23.73 -40.82 -20.58
N ILE A 73 -22.57 -41.39 -20.92
CA ILE A 73 -22.39 -42.11 -22.20
C ILE A 73 -21.73 -43.44 -21.86
N THR A 74 -22.54 -44.49 -21.79
CA THR A 74 -22.10 -45.88 -21.83
C THR A 74 -21.72 -46.24 -23.26
N LEU A 75 -20.46 -46.61 -23.50
CA LEU A 75 -20.06 -47.33 -24.71
C LEU A 75 -19.09 -48.46 -24.35
N GLN A 76 -19.38 -49.62 -24.94
CA GLN A 76 -18.86 -50.94 -24.64
C GLN A 76 -17.33 -51.08 -24.76
N GLN A 77 -16.80 -52.00 -23.95
CA GLN A 77 -15.45 -52.53 -24.08
C GLN A 77 -15.30 -53.35 -25.38
N THR A 78 -14.35 -52.96 -26.23
CA THR A 78 -13.67 -53.87 -27.15
C THR A 78 -12.17 -53.55 -27.14
N HIS A 79 -11.35 -54.60 -27.00
CA HIS A 79 -9.89 -54.53 -26.89
C HIS A 79 -9.23 -53.89 -28.11
N ALA A 80 -8.43 -52.84 -27.89
CA ALA A 80 -7.43 -52.38 -28.84
C ALA A 80 -6.26 -51.69 -28.10
N ILE A 81 -5.11 -52.38 -28.08
CA ILE A 81 -3.71 -51.92 -27.94
C ILE A 81 -3.48 -50.57 -27.21
N PRO A 82 -2.84 -50.54 -26.02
CA PRO A 82 -2.44 -49.29 -25.40
C PRO A 82 -1.17 -48.78 -26.08
N VAL A 83 -1.30 -48.18 -27.26
CA VAL A 83 -0.23 -47.30 -27.77
C VAL A 83 -0.29 -46.04 -26.93
N ARG A 84 0.47 -46.01 -25.83
CA ARG A 84 0.75 -44.78 -25.09
C ARG A 84 1.57 -43.87 -26.00
N PHE A 85 0.89 -43.10 -26.85
CA PHE A 85 1.48 -41.88 -27.37
C PHE A 85 1.57 -40.92 -26.18
N PHE A 86 2.76 -40.79 -25.60
CA PHE A 86 3.08 -39.58 -24.87
C PHE A 86 2.97 -38.44 -25.88
N ALA A 87 1.94 -37.59 -25.74
CA ALA A 87 1.97 -36.31 -26.41
C ALA A 87 3.30 -35.66 -26.00
N LYS A 88 4.19 -35.41 -26.97
CA LYS A 88 5.36 -34.56 -26.77
C LYS A 88 4.86 -33.32 -26.05
N GLN A 89 5.50 -32.99 -24.93
CA GLN A 89 5.18 -31.82 -24.12
C GLN A 89 5.07 -30.60 -25.05
N ALA A 90 3.83 -30.23 -25.39
CA ALA A 90 3.54 -29.01 -26.11
C ALA A 90 3.46 -27.96 -25.02
N ASP A 91 4.60 -27.37 -24.69
CA ASP A 91 4.61 -26.16 -23.87
C ASP A 91 3.77 -25.14 -24.63
N PRO A 92 2.60 -24.73 -24.11
CA PRO A 92 1.80 -23.70 -24.76
C PRO A 92 2.71 -22.48 -24.92
N PRO A 93 2.77 -21.85 -26.11
CA PRO A 93 3.63 -20.70 -26.31
C PRO A 93 3.28 -19.64 -25.27
N ALA A 94 4.28 -19.26 -24.46
CA ALA A 94 4.10 -18.32 -23.36
C ALA A 94 3.35 -17.08 -23.87
N LEU A 95 2.14 -16.88 -23.35
CA LEU A 95 1.30 -15.79 -23.81
C LEU A 95 1.94 -14.48 -23.35
N LYS A 96 1.83 -13.40 -24.14
CA LYS A 96 2.36 -12.08 -23.73
C LYS A 96 1.86 -11.66 -22.34
N GLY A 97 0.67 -12.12 -21.94
CA GLY A 97 0.11 -11.95 -20.60
C GLY A 97 0.93 -12.64 -19.50
N ASP A 98 1.51 -13.81 -19.74
CA ASP A 98 2.29 -14.56 -18.74
C ASP A 98 3.57 -13.82 -18.37
N ASN A 99 4.23 -13.20 -19.35
CA ASN A 99 5.44 -12.40 -19.11
C ASN A 99 5.13 -11.10 -18.35
N MET A 100 3.98 -10.48 -18.64
CA MET A 100 3.50 -9.31 -17.89
C MET A 100 3.20 -9.67 -16.43
N LEU A 101 2.49 -10.78 -16.19
CA LEU A 101 2.18 -11.25 -14.83
C LEU A 101 3.44 -11.65 -14.06
N LYS A 102 4.39 -12.33 -14.72
CA LYS A 102 5.70 -12.63 -14.12
C LYS A 102 6.43 -11.35 -13.73
N GLY A 103 6.45 -10.34 -14.60
CA GLY A 103 7.03 -9.03 -14.31
C GLY A 103 6.43 -8.40 -13.05
N ILE A 104 5.09 -8.28 -13.00
CA ILE A 104 4.38 -7.74 -11.82
C ILE A 104 4.70 -8.55 -10.57
N PHE A 105 4.70 -9.89 -10.66
CA PHE A 105 5.02 -10.76 -9.53
C PHE A 105 6.46 -10.53 -9.02
N PHE A 106 7.44 -10.45 -9.93
CA PHE A 106 8.83 -10.17 -9.57
C PHE A 106 8.99 -8.78 -8.93
N GLU A 107 8.32 -7.76 -9.47
CA GLU A 107 8.32 -6.41 -8.88
C GLU A 107 7.76 -6.44 -7.45
N VAL A 108 6.58 -7.04 -7.25
CA VAL A 108 5.96 -7.16 -5.94
C VAL A 108 6.84 -7.94 -4.98
N LYS A 109 7.38 -9.09 -5.41
CA LYS A 109 8.29 -9.91 -4.62
C LYS A 109 9.52 -9.12 -4.17
N ASN A 110 10.18 -8.40 -5.08
CA ASN A 110 11.37 -7.61 -4.78
C ASN A 110 11.07 -6.51 -3.75
N LYS A 111 9.89 -5.86 -3.84
CA LYS A 111 9.46 -4.86 -2.86
C LYS A 111 9.23 -5.48 -1.47
N PHE A 112 8.61 -6.66 -1.41
CA PHE A 112 8.44 -7.40 -0.16
C PHE A 112 9.78 -7.82 0.45
N GLU A 113 10.67 -8.44 -0.33
CA GLU A 113 12.00 -8.87 0.15
C GLU A 113 12.84 -7.68 0.64
N THR A 114 12.75 -6.55 -0.04
CA THR A 114 13.43 -5.30 0.38
C THR A 114 12.90 -4.80 1.72
N ALA A 115 11.57 -4.81 1.92
CA ALA A 115 10.96 -4.42 3.18
C ALA A 115 11.37 -5.35 4.33
N LEU A 116 11.30 -6.68 4.13
CA LEU A 116 11.73 -7.67 5.11
C LEU A 116 13.22 -7.53 5.44
N GLY A 117 14.06 -7.25 4.45
CA GLY A 117 15.50 -7.03 4.63
C GLY A 117 15.83 -5.82 5.52
N VAL A 118 14.96 -4.81 5.57
CA VAL A 118 15.08 -3.69 6.52
C VAL A 118 14.53 -4.08 7.90
N LEU A 119 13.35 -4.68 7.95
CA LEU A 119 12.70 -5.08 9.21
C LEU A 119 13.53 -6.11 10.00
N ARG A 120 14.28 -7.00 9.34
CA ARG A 120 15.20 -7.94 10.01
C ARG A 120 16.41 -7.28 10.66
N LYS A 121 16.77 -6.05 10.26
CA LYS A 121 17.95 -5.34 10.78
C LYS A 121 17.60 -4.45 11.96
N GLU A 122 16.49 -3.73 11.85
CA GLU A 122 16.08 -2.71 12.81
C GLU A 122 15.23 -3.33 13.93
N LYS A 123 15.59 -3.06 15.20
CA LYS A 123 14.76 -3.46 16.34
C LYS A 123 13.62 -2.44 16.50
N ILE A 124 12.38 -2.91 16.40
CA ILE A 124 11.18 -2.09 16.60
C ILE A 124 10.67 -2.32 18.03
N THR A 125 10.55 -1.24 18.79
CA THR A 125 9.92 -1.28 20.12
C THR A 125 8.42 -0.99 19.97
N ILE A 126 7.57 -1.91 20.43
CA ILE A 126 6.11 -1.77 20.32
C ILE A 126 5.59 -0.94 21.50
N ASP A 127 5.76 0.38 21.41
CA ASP A 127 5.20 1.34 22.37
C ASP A 127 4.56 2.55 21.67
N PRO A 128 3.22 2.57 21.51
CA PRO A 128 2.52 3.68 20.85
C PRO A 128 2.42 4.96 21.70
N GLU A 129 2.71 4.90 23.00
CA GLU A 129 2.65 6.06 23.89
C GLU A 129 4.00 6.77 24.04
N ASP A 130 5.11 6.08 23.74
CA ASP A 130 6.43 6.70 23.71
C ASP A 130 6.67 7.41 22.36
N PRO A 131 6.83 8.75 22.33
CA PRO A 131 7.14 9.48 21.11
C PRO A 131 8.43 9.04 20.43
N ALA A 132 9.43 8.56 21.19
CA ALA A 132 10.70 8.11 20.63
C ALA A 132 10.53 6.81 19.84
N ALA A 133 9.80 5.83 20.40
CA ALA A 133 9.45 4.59 19.70
C ALA A 133 8.63 4.85 18.42
N VAL A 134 7.64 5.75 18.47
CA VAL A 134 6.85 6.15 17.29
C VAL A 134 7.73 6.79 16.22
N ALA A 135 8.65 7.69 16.60
CA ALA A 135 9.56 8.34 15.66
C ALA A 135 10.56 7.35 15.03
N GLN A 136 11.08 6.41 15.81
CA GLN A 136 11.94 5.33 15.30
C GLN A 136 11.19 4.47 14.28
N TYR A 137 9.97 4.03 14.61
CA TYR A 137 9.15 3.24 13.70
C TYR A 137 8.80 4.01 12.41
N ALA A 138 8.45 5.30 12.52
CA ALA A 138 8.22 6.16 11.36
C ALA A 138 9.43 6.24 10.45
N LYS A 139 10.64 6.36 11.02
CA LYS A 139 11.90 6.37 10.28
C LYS A 139 12.13 5.04 9.55
N VAL A 140 11.93 3.90 10.22
CA VAL A 140 12.06 2.57 9.60
C VAL A 140 11.08 2.43 8.43
N MET A 141 9.81 2.80 8.62
CA MET A 141 8.79 2.74 7.58
C MET A 141 9.06 3.70 6.42
N LYS A 142 9.67 4.85 6.68
CA LYS A 142 10.15 5.76 5.64
C LYS A 142 11.29 5.12 4.83
N THR A 143 12.29 4.55 5.50
CA THR A 143 13.40 3.84 4.84
C THR A 143 12.93 2.65 4.01
N ILE A 144 11.94 1.88 4.50
CA ILE A 144 11.32 0.80 3.73
C ILE A 144 10.71 1.35 2.45
N ARG A 145 9.93 2.44 2.53
CA ARG A 145 9.30 3.03 1.36
C ARG A 145 10.29 3.55 0.34
N GLU A 146 11.34 4.25 0.80
CA GLU A 146 12.40 4.75 -0.08
C GLU A 146 13.15 3.61 -0.77
N LYS A 147 13.51 2.55 -0.05
CA LYS A 147 14.25 1.41 -0.62
C LYS A 147 13.41 0.51 -1.52
N ALA A 148 12.13 0.33 -1.19
CA ALA A 148 11.21 -0.50 -1.96
C ALA A 148 10.50 0.27 -3.08
N ASP A 149 10.89 1.52 -3.34
CA ASP A 149 10.27 2.39 -4.34
C ASP A 149 8.74 2.42 -4.20
N LEU A 150 8.30 2.71 -2.97
CA LEU A 150 6.89 2.87 -2.61
C LEU A 150 6.62 4.36 -2.44
N PHE A 151 5.48 4.81 -2.97
CA PHE A 151 5.08 6.20 -2.87
C PHE A 151 4.92 6.65 -1.41
N SER A 152 5.36 7.86 -1.10
CA SER A 152 4.94 8.55 0.12
C SER A 152 3.43 8.87 0.07
N GLU A 153 2.82 9.18 1.21
CA GLU A 153 1.38 9.49 1.22
C GLU A 153 1.04 10.72 0.35
N SER A 154 1.92 11.74 0.35
CA SER A 154 1.78 12.91 -0.53
C SER A 154 1.85 12.51 -2.02
N GLN A 155 2.81 11.67 -2.40
CA GLN A 155 2.93 11.14 -3.76
C GLN A 155 1.72 10.28 -4.15
N ARG A 156 1.19 9.45 -3.25
CA ARG A 156 -0.03 8.65 -3.49
C ARG A 156 -1.25 9.53 -3.75
N ILE A 157 -1.40 10.60 -2.98
CA ILE A 157 -2.45 11.61 -3.20
C ILE A 157 -2.28 12.26 -4.56
N GLN A 158 -1.07 12.74 -4.87
CA GLN A 158 -0.77 13.38 -6.15
C GLN A 158 -1.03 12.45 -7.33
N TYR A 159 -0.55 11.21 -7.28
CA TYR A 159 -0.77 10.20 -8.31
C TYR A 159 -2.26 9.94 -8.54
N THR A 160 -3.04 9.78 -7.47
CA THR A 160 -4.49 9.56 -7.57
C THR A 160 -5.20 10.74 -8.24
N ILE A 161 -4.82 11.97 -7.89
CA ILE A 161 -5.38 13.18 -8.51
C ILE A 161 -5.03 13.19 -9.99
N GLN A 162 -3.76 13.00 -10.33
CA GLN A 162 -3.28 13.03 -11.72
C GLN A 162 -4.02 11.98 -12.58
N THR A 163 -4.02 10.72 -12.17
CA THR A 163 -4.67 9.64 -12.93
C THR A 163 -6.17 9.87 -13.13
N ARG A 164 -6.86 10.43 -12.14
CA ARG A 164 -8.32 10.68 -12.24
C ARG A 164 -8.68 11.96 -12.98
N THR A 165 -7.72 12.85 -13.21
CA THR A 165 -7.98 14.17 -13.80
C THR A 165 -7.21 14.44 -15.08
N GLN A 166 -6.41 13.49 -15.56
CA GLN A 166 -5.54 13.65 -16.73
C GLN A 166 -6.31 14.14 -17.97
N ASP A 167 -7.45 13.52 -18.27
CA ASP A 167 -8.21 13.80 -19.49
C ASP A 167 -9.26 14.90 -19.33
N ILE A 168 -9.33 15.56 -18.17
CA ILE A 168 -10.31 16.61 -17.90
C ILE A 168 -9.77 17.95 -18.42
N PRO A 169 -10.41 18.62 -19.40
CA PRO A 169 -9.86 19.82 -20.02
C PRO A 169 -10.32 21.13 -19.35
N ASP A 170 -11.45 21.12 -18.63
CA ASP A 170 -12.04 22.31 -17.99
C ASP A 170 -11.76 22.35 -16.47
N ALA A 171 -11.66 23.55 -15.91
CA ALA A 171 -11.32 23.75 -14.51
C ALA A 171 -12.47 23.35 -13.56
N ARG A 172 -13.72 23.51 -14.00
CA ARG A 172 -14.91 23.25 -13.17
C ARG A 172 -15.08 21.77 -12.88
N THR A 173 -15.03 20.93 -13.93
CA THR A 173 -15.09 19.48 -13.81
C THR A 173 -13.88 18.97 -13.02
N TYR A 174 -12.70 19.57 -13.21
CA TYR A 174 -11.52 19.24 -12.41
C TYR A 174 -11.77 19.44 -10.90
N LEU A 175 -12.32 20.58 -10.48
CA LEU A 175 -12.67 20.82 -9.07
C LEU A 175 -13.77 19.87 -8.55
N LEU A 176 -14.75 19.53 -9.39
CA LEU A 176 -15.79 18.55 -9.03
C LEU A 176 -15.17 17.16 -8.79
N THR A 177 -14.27 16.72 -9.66
CA THR A 177 -13.58 15.44 -9.49
C THR A 177 -12.70 15.42 -8.23
N LEU A 178 -12.06 16.53 -7.88
CA LEU A 178 -11.31 16.64 -6.62
C LEU A 178 -12.21 16.51 -5.40
N LYS A 179 -13.38 17.16 -5.42
CA LYS A 179 -14.40 17.01 -4.39
C LYS A 179 -14.84 15.54 -4.25
N GLU A 180 -15.06 14.85 -5.36
CA GLU A 180 -15.37 13.42 -5.33
C GLU A 180 -14.23 12.57 -4.73
N ILE A 181 -12.97 12.86 -5.09
CA ILE A 181 -11.81 12.16 -4.54
C ILE A 181 -11.77 12.34 -3.02
N ARG A 182 -11.98 13.58 -2.53
CA ARG A 182 -12.04 13.89 -1.09
C ARG A 182 -13.14 13.09 -0.39
N ILE A 183 -14.38 13.14 -0.92
CA ILE A 183 -15.53 12.44 -0.34
C ILE A 183 -15.31 10.92 -0.33
N LYS A 184 -14.81 10.33 -1.43
CA LYS A 184 -14.51 8.89 -1.53
C LYS A 184 -13.41 8.46 -0.55
N ARG A 185 -12.52 9.38 -0.14
CA ARG A 185 -11.51 9.16 0.89
C ARG A 185 -12.00 9.43 2.32
N GLY A 186 -13.27 9.84 2.49
CA GLY A 186 -13.86 10.13 3.80
C GLY A 186 -13.30 11.40 4.46
N LEU A 187 -12.69 12.30 3.69
CA LEU A 187 -12.12 13.54 4.20
C LEU A 187 -13.18 14.63 4.28
N THR A 188 -13.28 15.33 5.41
CA THR A 188 -14.19 16.46 5.64
C THR A 188 -13.55 17.78 5.18
N ASP A 189 -14.36 18.72 4.69
CA ASP A 189 -13.91 20.08 4.32
C ASP A 189 -14.27 21.02 5.45
N GLU A 190 -13.52 20.92 6.54
CA GLU A 190 -13.79 21.66 7.78
C GLU A 190 -13.53 23.15 7.62
N LEU A 191 -12.63 23.51 6.70
CA LEU A 191 -12.25 24.90 6.42
C LEU A 191 -13.17 25.58 5.39
N GLY A 192 -14.09 24.82 4.77
CA GLY A 192 -14.93 25.32 3.68
C GLY A 192 -14.12 25.75 2.45
N ALA A 193 -12.92 25.18 2.26
CA ALA A 193 -12.00 25.56 1.21
C ALA A 193 -12.60 25.29 -0.17
N GLU A 194 -13.38 24.22 -0.33
CA GLU A 194 -13.99 23.88 -1.62
C GLU A 194 -15.01 24.92 -2.05
N ALA A 195 -15.86 25.39 -1.14
CA ALA A 195 -16.83 26.44 -1.45
C ALA A 195 -16.11 27.72 -1.91
N MET A 196 -15.07 28.12 -1.19
CA MET A 196 -14.25 29.28 -1.59
C MET A 196 -13.57 29.09 -2.95
N MET A 197 -13.10 27.87 -3.26
CA MET A 197 -12.50 27.56 -4.56
C MET A 197 -13.52 27.65 -5.71
N PHE A 198 -14.74 27.17 -5.51
CA PHE A 198 -15.81 27.29 -6.50
C PHE A 198 -16.25 28.74 -6.69
N ASP A 199 -16.37 29.52 -5.60
CA ASP A 199 -16.69 30.95 -5.67
C ASP A 199 -15.61 31.74 -6.44
N ALA A 200 -14.33 31.40 -6.23
CA ALA A 200 -13.22 31.98 -6.97
C ALA A 200 -13.27 31.60 -8.46
N LEU A 201 -13.55 30.34 -8.77
CA LEU A 201 -13.72 29.90 -10.16
C LEU A 201 -14.87 30.64 -10.83
N GLU A 202 -16.02 30.77 -10.17
CA GLU A 202 -17.18 31.45 -10.73
C GLU A 202 -16.91 32.93 -11.01
N LYS A 203 -16.14 33.61 -10.15
CA LYS A 203 -15.69 34.99 -10.42
C LYS A 203 -14.84 35.08 -11.68
N VAL A 204 -13.86 34.20 -11.83
CA VAL A 204 -12.99 34.17 -13.02
C VAL A 204 -13.79 33.83 -14.28
N GLU A 205 -14.70 32.87 -14.23
CA GLU A 205 -15.57 32.51 -15.36
C GLU A 205 -16.51 33.68 -15.76
N LYS A 206 -17.02 34.45 -14.80
CA LYS A 206 -17.81 35.66 -15.07
C LYS A 206 -17.00 36.76 -15.74
N GLU A 207 -15.76 36.98 -15.31
CA GLU A 207 -14.85 37.95 -15.95
C GLU A 207 -14.49 37.54 -17.37
N LEU A 208 -14.25 36.25 -17.61
CA LEU A 208 -13.90 35.70 -18.92
C LEU A 208 -15.10 35.53 -19.85
N LYS A 209 -16.33 35.53 -19.32
CA LYS A 209 -17.59 35.22 -20.04
C LYS A 209 -17.59 33.88 -20.76
N LYS A 210 -16.72 32.96 -20.35
CA LYS A 210 -16.57 31.60 -20.90
C LYS A 210 -16.09 30.66 -19.78
N PRO A 211 -16.36 29.34 -19.89
CA PRO A 211 -15.76 28.35 -19.00
C PRO A 211 -14.24 28.41 -19.02
N LEU A 212 -13.61 28.26 -17.86
CA LEU A 212 -12.16 28.29 -17.76
C LEU A 212 -11.56 26.94 -18.17
N MET A 213 -10.76 26.94 -19.22
CA MET A 213 -10.02 25.77 -19.67
C MET A 213 -8.66 25.67 -18.97
N ARG A 214 -8.23 24.45 -18.63
CA ARG A 214 -6.98 24.19 -17.90
C ARG A 214 -5.72 24.55 -18.69
N ASN A 215 -5.82 24.60 -20.01
CA ASN A 215 -4.75 25.05 -20.91
C ASN A 215 -4.70 26.58 -21.11
N ASP A 216 -5.70 27.34 -20.64
CA ASP A 216 -5.73 28.80 -20.72
C ASP A 216 -4.80 29.40 -19.65
N LYS A 217 -3.54 29.64 -20.04
CA LYS A 217 -2.50 30.16 -19.14
C LYS A 217 -2.90 31.46 -18.44
N LYS A 218 -3.64 32.35 -19.12
CA LYS A 218 -4.02 33.66 -18.57
C LYS A 218 -5.17 33.51 -17.57
N GLY A 219 -6.21 32.78 -17.94
CA GLY A 219 -7.34 32.51 -17.04
C GLY A 219 -6.92 31.71 -15.80
N MET A 220 -6.04 30.72 -15.97
CA MET A 220 -5.49 29.94 -14.86
C MET A 220 -4.64 30.79 -13.92
N ALA A 221 -3.87 31.76 -14.44
CA ALA A 221 -3.10 32.67 -13.59
C ALA A 221 -4.02 33.53 -12.69
N LEU A 222 -5.16 33.99 -13.21
CA LEU A 222 -6.17 34.70 -12.41
C LEU A 222 -6.76 33.81 -11.31
N LEU A 223 -7.12 32.57 -11.67
CA LEU A 223 -7.63 31.60 -10.70
C LEU A 223 -6.61 31.28 -9.61
N MET A 224 -5.34 31.09 -9.98
CA MET A 224 -4.27 30.84 -9.01
C MET A 224 -4.07 32.03 -8.06
N ALA A 225 -4.17 33.26 -8.55
CA ALA A 225 -4.09 34.45 -7.71
C ALA A 225 -5.24 34.52 -6.69
N GLU A 226 -6.47 34.15 -7.08
CA GLU A 226 -7.60 34.02 -6.14
C GLU A 226 -7.37 32.90 -5.12
N PHE A 227 -6.86 31.75 -5.55
CA PHE A 227 -6.51 30.65 -4.65
C PHE A 227 -5.43 31.05 -3.65
N ASP A 228 -4.42 31.83 -4.05
CA ASP A 228 -3.39 32.31 -3.12
C ASP A 228 -3.96 33.28 -2.07
N LYS A 229 -4.98 34.08 -2.41
CA LYS A 229 -5.73 34.89 -1.42
C LYS A 229 -6.50 34.00 -0.44
N ILE A 230 -7.15 32.95 -0.94
CA ILE A 230 -7.88 31.97 -0.10
C ILE A 230 -6.91 31.24 0.82
N ASN A 231 -5.79 30.74 0.30
CA ASN A 231 -4.77 30.05 1.08
C ASN A 231 -4.24 30.94 2.23
N LYS A 232 -3.98 32.23 1.96
CA LYS A 232 -3.61 33.19 3.01
C LYS A 232 -4.69 33.35 4.09
N LYS A 233 -5.97 33.43 3.71
CA LYS A 233 -7.09 33.50 4.66
C LYS A 233 -7.22 32.25 5.53
N LEU A 234 -6.98 31.09 4.94
CA LEU A 234 -7.04 29.80 5.62
C LEU A 234 -5.75 29.46 6.39
N GLY A 235 -4.73 30.32 6.34
CA GLY A 235 -3.43 30.05 6.97
C GLY A 235 -2.65 28.90 6.31
N ILE A 236 -3.03 28.50 5.09
CA ILE A 236 -2.39 27.41 4.35
C ILE A 236 -1.16 27.98 3.65
N ARG A 237 0.01 27.47 4.04
CA ARG A 237 1.31 27.82 3.43
C ARG A 237 1.88 26.60 2.73
N ARG A 238 2.35 26.78 1.49
CA ARG A 238 2.91 25.68 0.69
C ARG A 238 4.22 25.17 1.29
N GLU A 239 4.93 26.06 1.96
CA GLU A 239 6.22 25.79 2.61
C GLU A 239 6.09 24.88 3.82
N ASP A 240 4.89 24.81 4.43
CA ASP A 240 4.61 23.95 5.57
C ASP A 240 4.21 22.52 5.15
N LEU A 241 4.08 22.24 3.84
CA LEU A 241 3.69 20.92 3.33
C LEU A 241 4.58 19.76 3.81
N PRO A 242 5.93 19.88 3.82
CA PRO A 242 6.80 18.82 4.35
C PRO A 242 6.54 18.54 5.84
N LYS A 243 6.22 19.57 6.62
CA LYS A 243 5.90 19.43 8.05
C LYS A 243 4.59 18.66 8.24
N TYR A 244 3.58 18.93 7.42
CA TYR A 244 2.31 18.19 7.47
C TYR A 244 2.50 16.73 7.07
N GLU A 245 3.36 16.46 6.09
CA GLU A 245 3.73 15.08 5.72
C GLU A 245 4.41 14.38 6.89
N GLU A 246 5.42 14.96 7.52
CA GLU A 246 6.07 14.38 8.71
C GLU A 246 5.09 14.11 9.85
N GLN A 247 4.17 15.04 10.14
CA GLN A 247 3.12 14.84 11.15
C GLN A 247 2.16 13.71 10.79
N LEU A 248 1.80 13.59 9.51
CA LEU A 248 0.95 12.50 9.02
C LEU A 248 1.64 11.15 9.21
N GLU A 249 2.93 11.06 8.85
CA GLU A 249 3.74 9.85 9.00
C GLU A 249 3.82 9.40 10.46
N LEU A 250 4.00 10.33 11.39
CA LEU A 250 3.98 10.03 12.83
C LEU A 250 2.61 9.51 13.30
N LYS A 251 1.50 10.11 12.83
CA LYS A 251 0.15 9.65 13.17
C LYS A 251 -0.14 8.24 12.62
N ILE A 252 0.27 7.97 11.39
CA ILE A 252 0.14 6.63 10.78
C ILE A 252 0.97 5.62 11.57
N SER A 253 2.22 5.98 11.90
CA SER A 253 3.13 5.15 12.68
C SER A 253 2.58 4.81 14.05
N LYS A 254 2.04 5.80 14.77
CA LYS A 254 1.36 5.56 16.06
C LYS A 254 0.18 4.61 15.90
N ALA A 255 -0.70 4.84 14.92
CA ALA A 255 -1.86 3.98 14.70
C ALA A 255 -1.47 2.53 14.34
N GLN A 256 -0.40 2.34 13.57
CA GLN A 256 0.13 1.02 13.25
C GLN A 256 0.74 0.33 14.48
N LEU A 257 1.47 1.07 15.33
CA LEU A 257 1.98 0.52 16.60
C LEU A 257 0.86 0.16 17.58
N GLU A 258 -0.24 0.94 17.62
CA GLU A 258 -1.44 0.60 18.39
C GLU A 258 -2.07 -0.72 17.91
N GLU A 259 -2.15 -0.93 16.59
CA GLU A 259 -2.64 -2.16 15.98
C GLU A 259 -1.72 -3.35 16.30
N LEU A 260 -0.39 -3.20 16.13
CA LEU A 260 0.59 -4.22 16.48
C LEU A 260 0.54 -4.59 17.97
N LYS A 261 0.38 -3.60 18.86
CA LYS A 261 0.22 -3.85 20.29
C LYS A 261 -1.05 -4.66 20.57
N LYS A 262 -2.15 -4.31 19.91
CA LYS A 262 -3.42 -5.02 20.05
C LYS A 262 -3.30 -6.47 19.58
N ASP A 263 -2.73 -6.70 18.40
CA ASP A 263 -2.55 -8.04 17.84
C ASP A 263 -1.64 -8.91 18.72
N ALA A 264 -0.56 -8.32 19.26
CA ALA A 264 0.31 -9.00 20.21
C ALA A 264 -0.43 -9.42 21.49
N LEU A 265 -1.24 -8.52 22.07
CA LEU A 265 -2.05 -8.83 23.25
C LEU A 265 -3.09 -9.92 22.97
N GLU A 266 -3.77 -9.87 21.83
CA GLU A 266 -4.74 -10.90 21.44
C GLU A 266 -4.07 -12.28 21.27
N ALA A 267 -2.88 -12.32 20.67
CA ALA A 267 -2.09 -13.54 20.52
C ALA A 267 -1.65 -14.11 21.88
N MET A 268 -1.16 -13.25 22.78
CA MET A 268 -0.76 -13.63 24.13
C MET A 268 -1.93 -14.14 24.98
N GLU A 269 -3.09 -13.47 24.92
CA GLU A 269 -4.30 -13.94 25.60
C GLU A 269 -4.77 -15.29 25.09
N THR A 270 -4.63 -15.53 23.78
CA THR A 270 -4.96 -16.81 23.16
C THR A 270 -4.02 -17.92 23.62
N GLN A 271 -2.72 -17.63 23.75
CA GLN A 271 -1.73 -18.57 24.27
C GLN A 271 -1.99 -18.90 25.75
N LYS A 272 -2.30 -17.90 26.57
CA LYS A 272 -2.61 -18.08 28.00
C LYS A 272 -3.81 -18.98 28.27
N LYS A 273 -4.75 -19.09 27.32
CA LYS A 273 -5.92 -20.00 27.43
C LYS A 273 -5.55 -21.48 27.29
N ARG A 274 -4.36 -21.81 26.76
CA ARG A 274 -3.89 -23.19 26.63
C ARG A 274 -3.35 -23.69 27.97
N GLU A 275 -3.71 -24.91 28.34
CA GLU A 275 -3.37 -25.47 29.65
C GLU A 275 -1.86 -25.56 29.92
N GLU A 276 -1.08 -25.76 28.85
CA GLU A 276 0.38 -25.83 28.87
C GLU A 276 1.08 -24.53 29.29
N PHE A 277 0.40 -23.38 29.21
CA PHE A 277 0.99 -22.05 29.38
C PHE A 277 0.30 -21.22 30.49
N LYS A 278 -0.52 -21.86 31.34
CA LYS A 278 -1.28 -21.16 32.39
C LYS A 278 -0.39 -20.59 33.50
N ASP A 279 0.75 -21.22 33.76
CA ASP A 279 1.69 -20.86 34.82
C ASP A 279 2.86 -19.98 34.34
N GLU A 280 2.93 -19.68 33.04
CA GLU A 280 3.98 -18.82 32.47
C GLU A 280 3.66 -17.33 32.64
N GLU A 281 4.69 -16.55 32.99
CA GLU A 281 4.60 -15.11 33.11
C GLU A 281 4.36 -14.47 31.73
N THR A 282 3.37 -13.59 31.64
CA THR A 282 3.08 -12.88 30.39
C THR A 282 4.19 -11.90 30.05
N VAL A 283 4.89 -12.15 28.95
CA VAL A 283 5.96 -11.30 28.42
C VAL A 283 5.48 -9.88 28.12
N ASP A 284 6.25 -8.84 28.44
CA ASP A 284 5.86 -7.47 28.11
C ASP A 284 5.92 -7.24 26.58
N VAL A 285 4.87 -6.63 26.01
CA VAL A 285 4.76 -6.33 24.57
C VAL A 285 5.92 -5.45 24.09
N LYS A 286 6.45 -4.58 24.96
CA LYS A 286 7.59 -3.71 24.63
C LYS A 286 8.90 -4.49 24.44
N SER A 287 9.01 -5.66 25.05
CA SER A 287 10.19 -6.52 24.95
C SER A 287 10.19 -7.40 23.70
N LEU A 288 9.05 -7.49 23.01
CA LEU A 288 8.93 -8.27 21.78
C LEU A 288 9.82 -7.69 20.69
N ASP A 289 10.59 -8.58 20.07
CA ASP A 289 11.43 -8.24 18.94
C ASP A 289 10.83 -8.84 17.67
N ILE A 290 10.31 -7.96 16.79
CA ILE A 290 9.66 -8.36 15.53
C ILE A 290 10.60 -9.22 14.67
N ARG A 291 11.92 -9.08 14.81
CA ARG A 291 12.91 -9.86 14.07
C ARG A 291 12.82 -11.35 14.34
N ASN A 292 12.32 -11.76 15.51
CA ASN A 292 12.15 -13.18 15.84
C ASN A 292 10.96 -13.83 15.11
N PHE A 293 10.13 -13.03 14.44
CA PHE A 293 8.89 -13.47 13.77
C PHE A 293 8.95 -13.36 12.23
N ILE A 294 10.09 -12.94 11.65
CA ILE A 294 10.30 -12.72 10.20
C ILE A 294 11.40 -13.61 9.62
#